data_AF-A0A4P7NCC1-F1
#
_entry.id   AF-A0A4P7NCC1-F1
#
_cell.length_a   1.000
_cell.length_b   1.000
_cell.length_c   1.000
_cell.angle_alpha   90.00
_cell.angle_beta   90.00
_cell.angle_gamma   90.00
#
_symmetry.space_group_name_H-M   'P 1'
#
loop_
_entity.id
_entity.type
_entity.pdbx_description
1 polymer ?
#
loop_
_entity_poly.entity_id
_entity_poly.type
_entity_poly.pdbx_seq_one_letter_code
_entity_poly.pdbx_strand_id
1 'polypeptide(L)'
;MSKPLSSDELRAAAAGGGYVPPTRHVKIGMTTRSVPDRMRRIASACRYEPSVVCSAFTRYPLRVERLCHAQLRGQRRRESPGCPGCGRAHREWFEVSQPEAERVMCFWSEWIEHAEPYNKDTGELKSEWSVRLGEVQVDDEPGRCWGIFLS
;
A
#
# COMPACT_ATOMS: atom_id res chain seq x y z
N MET A 1 -58.98 -10.23 0.90
CA MET A 1 -58.28 -9.03 0.39
C MET A 1 -57.21 -8.68 1.41
N SER A 2 -55.93 -8.75 1.00
CA SER A 2 -54.76 -8.75 1.89
C SER A 2 -54.66 -7.49 2.75
N LYS A 3 -54.43 -7.67 4.05
CA LYS A 3 -54.08 -6.58 4.97
C LYS A 3 -52.74 -5.96 4.54
N PRO A 4 -52.60 -4.63 4.59
CA PRO A 4 -51.32 -3.96 4.35
C PRO A 4 -50.34 -4.27 5.48
N LEU A 5 -49.05 -4.32 5.11
CA LEU A 5 -47.92 -4.57 6.02
C LEU A 5 -47.87 -3.51 7.13
N SER A 6 -47.55 -3.94 8.35
CA SER A 6 -47.46 -3.06 9.51
C SER A 6 -46.24 -2.13 9.43
N SER A 7 -46.21 -1.05 10.23
CA SER A 7 -45.07 -0.13 10.27
C SER A 7 -43.76 -0.80 10.68
N ASP A 8 -43.82 -1.94 11.35
CA ASP A 8 -42.64 -2.72 11.76
C ASP A 8 -42.14 -3.62 10.62
N GLU A 9 -43.00 -4.05 9.70
CA GLU A 9 -42.61 -4.73 8.45
C GLU A 9 -42.00 -3.76 7.43
N LEU A 10 -42.37 -2.47 7.48
CA LEU A 10 -41.69 -1.41 6.71
C LEU A 10 -40.29 -1.08 7.26
N ARG A 11 -39.95 -1.52 8.48
CA ARG A 11 -38.66 -1.24 9.15
C ARG A 11 -37.60 -2.32 8.93
N ALA A 12 -37.92 -3.45 8.33
CA ALA A 12 -36.97 -4.54 8.15
C ALA A 12 -36.67 -4.79 6.66
N ALA A 13 -35.38 -4.69 6.33
CA ALA A 13 -34.74 -5.19 5.12
C ALA A 13 -34.91 -4.37 3.83
N ALA A 14 -34.36 -3.15 3.83
CA ALA A 14 -33.45 -2.78 2.74
C ALA A 14 -32.04 -2.92 3.30
N ALA A 15 -31.33 -3.95 2.85
CA ALA A 15 -29.90 -4.10 3.07
C ALA A 15 -29.25 -2.75 2.81
N GLY A 16 -28.61 -2.18 3.82
CA GLY A 16 -27.87 -0.94 3.68
C GLY A 16 -26.83 -1.13 2.60
N GLY A 17 -27.14 -0.68 1.39
CA GLY A 17 -26.17 -0.41 0.36
C GLY A 17 -25.26 0.66 0.91
N GLY A 18 -24.24 0.25 1.64
CA GLY A 18 -23.12 1.10 1.96
C GLY A 18 -22.58 1.56 0.63
N TYR A 19 -22.73 2.84 0.33
CA TYR A 19 -21.87 3.49 -0.65
C TYR A 19 -20.45 3.26 -0.14
N VAL A 20 -19.76 2.26 -0.68
CA VAL A 20 -18.32 2.10 -0.50
C VAL A 20 -17.74 3.21 -1.35
N PRO A 21 -17.28 4.34 -0.77
CA PRO A 21 -16.66 5.37 -1.57
C PRO A 21 -15.55 4.72 -2.38
N PRO A 22 -15.33 5.09 -3.66
CA PRO A 22 -14.18 4.61 -4.41
C PRO A 22 -12.96 4.87 -3.51
N THR A 23 -12.35 3.80 -3.02
CA THR A 23 -11.33 3.92 -1.98
C THR A 23 -10.15 4.60 -2.65
N ARG A 24 -10.02 5.92 -2.48
CA ARG A 24 -8.85 6.72 -2.91
C ARG A 24 -7.55 6.29 -2.21
N HIS A 25 -7.59 5.16 -1.52
CA HIS A 25 -6.54 4.64 -0.66
C HIS A 25 -6.09 3.30 -1.20
N VAL A 26 -4.80 3.22 -1.51
CA VAL A 26 -4.15 1.97 -1.87
C VAL A 26 -3.36 1.48 -0.66
N LYS A 27 -3.42 0.17 -0.39
CA LYS A 27 -2.55 -0.48 0.59
C LYS A 27 -1.29 -0.97 -0.13
N ILE A 28 -0.11 -0.55 0.32
CA ILE A 28 1.16 -1.08 -0.18
C ILE A 28 1.79 -1.93 0.91
N GLY A 29 1.99 -3.22 0.64
CA GLY A 29 2.69 -4.08 1.55
C GLY A 29 3.33 -5.30 0.90
N MET A 30 4.12 -6.04 1.67
CA MET A 30 4.84 -7.23 1.20
C MET A 30 4.26 -8.56 1.73
N THR A 31 4.59 -9.64 1.04
CA THR A 31 4.36 -11.02 1.48
C THR A 31 5.47 -11.93 0.97
N THR A 32 5.93 -12.88 1.80
CA THR A 32 6.81 -13.98 1.39
C THR A 32 6.02 -15.25 1.01
N ARG A 33 4.70 -15.20 1.15
CA ARG A 33 3.73 -16.21 0.66
C ARG A 33 3.13 -15.73 -0.66
N SER A 34 2.15 -16.47 -1.17
CA SER A 34 1.39 -16.07 -2.36
C SER A 34 0.53 -14.82 -2.12
N VAL A 35 0.28 -14.05 -3.18
CA VAL A 35 -0.67 -12.92 -3.17
C VAL A 35 -2.09 -13.38 -2.78
N PRO A 36 -2.64 -14.48 -3.32
CA PRO A 36 -3.95 -14.99 -2.88
C PRO A 36 -4.03 -15.29 -1.38
N ASP A 37 -3.00 -15.88 -0.78
CA ASP A 37 -2.95 -16.14 0.66
C ASP A 37 -2.98 -14.83 1.46
N ARG A 38 -2.25 -13.81 0.99
CA ARG A 38 -2.23 -12.50 1.62
C ARG A 38 -3.61 -11.84 1.57
N MET A 39 -4.29 -11.91 0.43
CA MET A 39 -5.65 -11.37 0.26
C MET A 39 -6.64 -12.05 1.20
N ARG A 40 -6.62 -13.39 1.29
CA ARG A 40 -7.48 -14.13 2.24
C ARG A 40 -7.24 -13.73 3.69
N ARG A 41 -5.98 -13.52 4.09
CA ARG A 41 -5.64 -13.07 5.46
C ARG A 41 -6.09 -11.65 5.74
N ILE A 42 -6.02 -10.75 4.75
CA ILE A 42 -6.54 -9.38 4.90
C ILE A 42 -8.05 -9.44 5.06
N ALA A 43 -8.75 -10.20 4.20
CA ALA A 43 -10.20 -10.35 4.27
C ALA A 43 -10.65 -10.89 5.63
N SER A 44 -10.02 -11.98 6.11
CA SER A 44 -10.42 -12.60 7.37
C SER A 44 -10.04 -11.78 8.61
N ALA A 45 -8.85 -11.19 8.66
CA ALA A 45 -8.39 -10.48 9.85
C ALA A 45 -8.91 -9.04 9.93
N CYS A 46 -9.04 -8.36 8.78
CA CYS A 46 -9.32 -6.93 8.74
C CYS A 46 -10.75 -6.61 8.28
N ARG A 47 -11.52 -7.63 7.85
CA ARG A 47 -12.91 -7.51 7.35
C ARG A 47 -13.05 -6.54 6.16
N TYR A 48 -11.99 -6.39 5.38
CA TYR A 48 -12.09 -5.73 4.07
C TYR A 48 -12.42 -6.74 2.98
N GLU A 49 -12.85 -6.25 1.82
CA GLU A 49 -12.90 -7.00 0.58
C GLU A 49 -11.73 -6.55 -0.31
N PRO A 50 -10.53 -7.16 -0.16
CA PRO A 50 -9.36 -6.67 -0.84
C PRO A 50 -9.35 -7.10 -2.31
N SER A 51 -9.02 -6.18 -3.20
CA SER A 51 -8.67 -6.46 -4.59
C SER A 51 -7.18 -6.18 -4.82
N VAL A 52 -6.57 -6.97 -5.71
CA VAL A 52 -5.18 -6.74 -6.13
C VAL A 52 -5.20 -5.64 -7.18
N VAL A 53 -4.50 -4.53 -6.91
CA VAL A 53 -4.26 -3.48 -7.90
C VAL A 53 -3.10 -3.87 -8.81
N CYS A 54 -1.95 -4.18 -8.20
CA CYS A 54 -0.77 -4.68 -8.88
C CYS A 54 0.07 -5.53 -7.90
N SER A 55 1.02 -6.28 -8.45
CA SER A 55 1.99 -7.05 -7.67
C SER A 55 3.28 -7.21 -8.44
N ALA A 56 4.42 -7.00 -7.79
CA ALA A 56 5.74 -7.24 -8.34
C ALA A 56 6.48 -8.32 -7.53
N PHE A 57 7.22 -9.19 -8.23
CA PHE A 57 8.18 -10.10 -7.60
C PHE A 57 9.53 -9.40 -7.50
N THR A 58 10.20 -9.55 -6.37
CA THR A 58 11.52 -8.97 -6.14
C THR A 58 12.32 -9.76 -5.11
N ARG A 59 13.65 -9.65 -5.18
CA ARG A 59 14.60 -10.28 -4.23
C ARG A 59 14.47 -9.74 -2.81
N TYR A 60 14.14 -8.45 -2.68
CA TYR A 60 14.10 -7.76 -1.38
C TYR A 60 12.74 -7.09 -1.12
N PRO A 61 11.66 -7.87 -0.97
CA PRO A 61 10.29 -7.34 -0.92
C PRO A 61 10.05 -6.40 0.29
N LEU A 62 10.71 -6.63 1.42
CA LEU A 62 10.65 -5.74 2.57
C LEU A 62 11.35 -4.38 2.31
N ARG A 63 12.42 -4.38 1.50
CA ARG A 63 13.12 -3.14 1.12
C ARG A 63 12.27 -2.34 0.15
N VAL A 64 11.69 -2.98 -0.86
CA VAL A 64 10.74 -2.33 -1.79
C VAL A 64 9.57 -1.72 -1.03
N GLU A 65 8.92 -2.47 -0.13
CA GLU A 65 7.82 -1.93 0.69
C GLU A 65 8.25 -0.65 1.42
N ARG A 66 9.41 -0.67 2.07
CA ARG A 66 9.95 0.49 2.81
C ARG A 66 10.26 1.68 1.90
N LEU A 67 10.79 1.44 0.70
CA LEU A 67 11.12 2.49 -0.27
C LEU A 67 9.85 3.14 -0.80
N CYS A 68 8.84 2.36 -1.21
CA CYS A 68 7.52 2.89 -1.59
C CYS A 68 6.91 3.73 -0.47
N HIS A 69 6.99 3.22 0.75
CA HIS A 69 6.51 3.88 1.97
C HIS A 69 7.23 5.20 2.28
N ALA A 70 8.52 5.29 1.97
CA ALA A 70 9.32 6.49 2.16
C ALA A 70 8.99 7.54 1.09
N GLN A 71 8.95 7.13 -0.19
CA GLN A 71 8.59 8.01 -1.30
C GLN A 71 7.18 8.58 -1.13
N LEU A 72 6.21 7.76 -0.72
CA LEU A 72 4.82 8.17 -0.54
C LEU A 72 4.50 8.67 0.88
N ARG A 73 5.51 9.02 1.68
CA ARG A 73 5.32 9.38 3.10
C ARG A 73 4.35 10.56 3.27
N GLY A 74 4.39 11.53 2.36
CA GLY A 74 3.48 12.70 2.38
C GLY A 74 2.02 12.36 2.11
N GLN A 75 1.75 11.25 1.41
CA GLN A 75 0.40 10.78 1.09
C GLN A 75 -0.07 9.64 2.01
N ARG A 76 0.74 9.29 3.02
CA ARG A 76 0.41 8.21 3.94
C ARG A 76 -0.79 8.58 4.81
N ARG A 77 -1.70 7.62 4.97
CA ARG A 77 -2.85 7.70 5.86
C ARG A 77 -2.71 6.69 6.98
N ARG A 78 -2.94 7.15 8.20
CA ARG A 78 -3.12 6.29 9.37
C ARG A 78 -4.60 6.03 9.52
N GLU A 79 -4.96 4.76 9.58
CA GLU A 79 -6.34 4.36 9.81
C GLU A 79 -6.80 4.78 11.22
N SER A 80 -7.92 5.51 11.30
CA SER A 80 -8.53 6.03 12.52
C SER A 80 -10.05 5.91 12.42
N PRO A 81 -10.77 5.43 13.47
CA PRO A 81 -10.27 5.08 14.81
C PRO A 81 -9.41 3.80 14.86
N GLY A 82 -9.41 3.01 13.78
CA GLY A 82 -8.63 1.78 13.63
C GLY A 82 -9.33 0.83 12.66
N CYS A 83 -8.66 -0.26 12.31
CA CYS A 83 -9.22 -1.28 11.42
C CYS A 83 -10.48 -1.92 12.04
N PRO A 84 -11.59 -2.04 11.27
CA PRO A 84 -12.85 -2.60 11.78
C PRO A 84 -12.75 -4.10 12.12
N GLY A 85 -11.81 -4.82 11.52
CA GLY A 85 -11.58 -6.24 11.82
C GLY A 85 -10.60 -6.47 12.96
N CYS A 86 -9.39 -5.91 12.85
CA CYS A 86 -8.28 -6.24 13.74
C CYS A 86 -8.01 -5.20 14.84
N GLY A 87 -8.72 -4.06 14.84
CA GLY A 87 -8.57 -2.97 15.80
C GLY A 87 -7.27 -2.17 15.72
N ARG A 88 -6.34 -2.53 14.82
CA ARG A 88 -5.05 -1.84 14.67
C ARG A 88 -5.18 -0.62 13.78
N ALA A 89 -4.40 0.42 14.07
CA ALA A 89 -4.24 1.56 13.18
C ALA A 89 -3.20 1.24 12.09
N HIS A 90 -3.64 0.68 10.95
CA HIS A 90 -2.76 0.39 9.83
C HIS A 90 -2.08 1.67 9.31
N ARG A 91 -0.78 1.55 8.98
CA ARG A 91 0.07 2.66 8.48
C ARG A 91 0.54 2.44 7.05
N GLU A 92 -0.06 1.46 6.39
CA GLU A 92 0.28 1.04 5.02
C GLU A 92 -0.72 1.57 3.98
N TRP A 93 -1.58 2.53 4.35
CA TRP A 93 -2.54 3.16 3.45
C TRP A 93 -1.98 4.45 2.86
N PHE A 94 -2.23 4.69 1.57
CA PHE A 94 -1.73 5.85 0.83
C PHE A 94 -2.84 6.47 -0.01
N GLU A 95 -3.01 7.79 0.08
CA GLU A 95 -3.95 8.56 -0.74
C GLU A 95 -3.31 8.90 -2.10
N VAL A 96 -3.27 7.90 -2.98
CA VAL A 96 -2.72 7.98 -4.33
C VAL A 96 -3.62 7.21 -5.29
N SER A 97 -3.52 7.51 -6.58
CA SER A 97 -4.20 6.73 -7.61
C SER A 97 -3.58 5.33 -7.75
N GLN A 98 -4.34 4.38 -8.28
CA GLN A 98 -3.83 3.03 -8.58
C GLN A 98 -2.61 3.07 -9.52
N PRO A 99 -2.62 3.82 -10.64
CA PRO A 99 -1.45 3.94 -11.51
C PRO A 99 -0.22 4.52 -10.81
N GLU A 100 -0.40 5.48 -9.90
CA GLU A 100 0.74 6.06 -9.16
C GLU A 100 1.34 5.04 -8.18
N ALA A 101 0.50 4.29 -7.45
CA ALA A 101 0.97 3.23 -6.57
C ALA A 101 1.72 2.14 -7.34
N GLU A 102 1.21 1.76 -8.51
CA GLU A 102 1.86 0.80 -9.41
C GLU A 102 3.20 1.32 -9.93
N ARG A 103 3.23 2.56 -10.43
CA ARG A 103 4.46 3.20 -10.91
C ARG A 103 5.57 3.19 -9.85
N VAL A 104 5.26 3.58 -8.62
CA VAL A 104 6.23 3.57 -7.51
C VAL A 104 6.68 2.15 -7.15
N MET A 105 5.75 1.19 -7.13
CA MET A 105 6.07 -0.22 -6.83
C MET A 105 6.96 -0.86 -7.89
N CYS A 106 6.61 -0.71 -9.16
CA CYS A 106 7.38 -1.24 -10.28
C CYS A 106 8.77 -0.60 -10.31
N PHE A 107 8.84 0.73 -10.17
CA PHE A 107 10.10 1.45 -10.13
C PHE A 107 11.09 0.89 -9.09
N TRP A 108 10.67 0.76 -7.83
CA TRP A 108 11.58 0.27 -6.79
C TRP A 108 11.90 -1.21 -6.91
N SER A 109 10.97 -1.99 -7.45
CA SER A 109 11.21 -3.41 -7.72
C SER A 109 12.27 -3.57 -8.80
N GLU A 110 12.09 -2.91 -9.95
CA GLU A 110 13.02 -2.90 -11.07
C GLU A 110 14.40 -2.35 -10.66
N TRP A 111 14.44 -1.27 -9.89
CA TRP A 111 15.71 -0.75 -9.37
C TRP A 111 16.44 -1.78 -8.50
N ILE A 112 15.75 -2.49 -7.61
CA ILE A 112 16.39 -3.54 -6.80
C ILE A 112 16.94 -4.69 -7.65
N GLU A 113 16.23 -5.06 -8.72
CA GLU A 113 16.65 -6.13 -9.64
C GLU A 113 17.83 -5.70 -10.51
N HIS A 114 17.77 -4.51 -11.11
CA HIS A 114 18.74 -4.07 -12.11
C HIS A 114 19.97 -3.37 -11.54
N ALA A 115 19.81 -2.53 -10.51
CA ALA A 115 20.94 -1.81 -9.91
C ALA A 115 21.77 -2.69 -8.96
N GLU A 116 21.20 -3.81 -8.53
CA GLU A 116 21.71 -4.65 -7.45
C GLU A 116 22.34 -3.86 -6.28
N PRO A 117 21.59 -2.98 -5.60
CA PRO A 117 22.19 -1.91 -4.81
C PRO A 117 22.78 -2.38 -3.48
N TYR A 118 22.58 -3.64 -3.10
CA TYR A 118 23.06 -4.22 -1.86
C TYR A 118 24.14 -5.27 -2.11
N ASN A 119 25.13 -5.33 -1.23
CA ASN A 119 26.11 -6.41 -1.19
C ASN A 119 25.40 -7.74 -0.84
N LYS A 120 25.67 -8.81 -1.59
CA LYS A 120 24.99 -10.10 -1.44
C LYS A 120 25.38 -10.83 -0.15
N ASP A 121 26.59 -10.59 0.35
CA ASP A 121 27.14 -11.24 1.54
C ASP A 121 26.79 -10.48 2.82
N THR A 122 26.90 -9.15 2.81
CA THR A 122 26.66 -8.32 4.00
C THR A 122 25.24 -7.75 4.09
N GLY A 123 24.53 -7.67 2.95
CA GLY A 123 23.22 -7.00 2.87
C GLY A 123 23.28 -5.47 3.00
N GLU A 124 24.48 -4.90 3.04
CA GLU A 124 24.69 -3.45 3.14
C GLU A 124 24.51 -2.76 1.79
N LEU A 125 24.11 -1.49 1.83
CA LEU A 125 24.01 -0.68 0.63
C LEU A 125 25.41 -0.44 0.06
N LYS A 126 25.62 -0.66 -1.24
CA LYS A 126 26.90 -0.40 -1.89
C LYS A 126 27.27 1.09 -1.75
N SER A 127 28.57 1.38 -1.73
CA SER A 127 29.09 2.73 -1.52
C SER A 127 28.58 3.72 -2.58
N GLU A 128 28.47 3.30 -3.83
CA GLU A 128 27.93 4.12 -4.93
C GLU A 128 26.53 4.70 -4.62
N TRP A 129 25.64 3.89 -4.01
CA TRP A 129 24.30 4.31 -3.63
C TRP A 129 24.27 5.07 -2.31
N SER A 130 25.19 4.75 -1.39
CA SER A 130 25.34 5.48 -0.13
C SER A 130 25.81 6.92 -0.35
N VAL A 131 26.73 7.12 -1.30
CA VAL A 131 27.21 8.45 -1.71
C VAL A 131 26.06 9.24 -2.34
N ARG A 132 25.34 8.65 -3.31
CA ARG A 132 24.18 9.30 -3.93
C ARG A 132 23.10 9.69 -2.93
N LEU A 133 22.80 8.86 -1.93
CA LEU A 133 21.85 9.21 -0.87
C LEU A 133 22.29 10.45 -0.09
N GLY A 134 23.60 10.63 0.12
CA GLY A 134 24.16 11.80 0.82
C GLY A 134 24.08 13.09 -0.01
N GLU A 135 23.96 12.99 -1.33
CA GLU A 135 23.82 14.15 -2.24
C GLU A 135 22.37 14.65 -2.32
N VAL A 136 21.39 13.81 -1.95
CA VAL A 136 19.97 14.17 -1.96
C VAL A 136 19.67 15.21 -0.88
N GLN A 137 19.37 16.45 -1.30
CA GLN A 137 18.86 17.49 -0.42
C GLN A 137 17.40 17.17 -0.05
N VAL A 138 17.13 16.97 1.24
CA VAL A 138 15.82 16.53 1.76
C VAL A 138 14.78 17.67 1.77
N ASP A 139 15.22 18.91 1.51
CA ASP A 139 14.40 20.12 1.59
C ASP A 139 13.64 20.45 0.29
N ASP A 140 13.90 19.73 -0.81
CA ASP A 140 13.15 19.87 -2.04
C ASP A 140 11.81 19.10 -2.00
N GLU A 141 10.82 19.62 -2.71
CA GLU A 141 9.49 19.04 -2.89
C GLU A 141 9.54 17.50 -3.00
N PRO A 142 8.70 16.71 -2.28
CA PRO A 142 8.86 15.26 -2.13
C PRO A 142 8.99 14.43 -3.42
N GLY A 143 8.67 15.01 -4.58
CA GLY A 143 8.82 14.39 -5.91
C GLY A 143 10.16 14.65 -6.62
N ARG A 144 10.93 15.70 -6.29
CA ARG A 144 12.16 16.07 -7.04
C ARG A 144 13.41 15.34 -6.54
N CYS A 145 13.50 15.09 -5.24
CA CYS A 145 14.68 14.48 -4.61
C CYS A 145 14.97 13.05 -5.10
N TRP A 146 13.94 12.29 -5.50
CA TRP A 146 14.11 10.94 -6.04
C TRP A 146 14.71 10.94 -7.44
N GLY A 147 14.37 11.91 -8.30
CA GLY A 147 14.98 12.02 -9.63
C GLY A 147 16.49 12.18 -9.57
N ILE A 148 16.98 12.96 -8.60
CA ILE A 148 18.42 13.19 -8.37
C ILE A 148 19.10 11.94 -7.82
N PHE A 149 18.46 11.21 -6.90
CA PHE A 149 19.00 9.95 -6.36
C PHE A 149 19.25 8.89 -7.45
N LEU A 150 18.47 8.94 -8.52
CA LEU A 150 18.34 7.87 -9.51
C LEU A 150 18.97 8.22 -10.87
N SER A 151 19.39 9.47 -11.09
CA SER A 151 20.23 9.89 -12.23
C SER A 151 21.67 9.40 -12.10
#